data_AF-A0A1J3GXI8-F1
#
_entry.id   AF-A0A1J3GXI8-F1
#
_cell.length_a   1.000
_cell.length_b   1.000
_cell.length_c   1.000
_cell.angle_alpha   90.00
_cell.angle_beta   90.00
_cell.angle_gamma   90.00
#
_symmetry.space_group_name_H-M   'P 1'
#
loop_
_entity.id
_entity.type
_entity.pdbx_description
1 polymer ?
#
loop_
_entity_poly.entity_id
_entity_poly.type
_entity_poly.pdbx_seq_one_letter_code
_entity_poly.pdbx_strand_id
1 'polypeptide(L)'
;EIKEPLLIDVKTFQGMRNLRYLELYDSSWGSGEGILYLPNGLAYLSRKLRILYWHKCPLRCMPSNFEAEYLVELTMRYSKLERLWEGTQRLKSLKKMNLCYSKKLKEIPDLS
;
A
#
# COMPACT_ATOMS: atom_id res chain seq x y z
N GLU A 1 24.55 -1.69 5.84
CA GLU A 1 23.16 -1.93 6.29
C GLU A 1 22.55 -0.57 6.59
N ILE A 2 21.52 -0.15 5.84
CA ILE A 2 20.87 1.16 6.06
C ILE A 2 19.94 0.98 7.27
N LYS A 3 20.31 1.58 8.40
CA LYS A 3 19.55 1.48 9.67
C LYS A 3 18.58 2.64 9.87
N GLU A 4 18.58 3.61 8.95
CA GLU A 4 17.72 4.79 9.07
C GLU A 4 16.47 4.65 8.20
N PRO A 5 15.30 5.11 8.71
CA PRO A 5 14.08 5.14 7.92
C PRO A 5 14.27 6.04 6.70
N LEU A 6 14.06 5.48 5.52
CA LEU A 6 13.98 6.22 4.27
C LEU A 6 12.61 6.89 4.22
N LEU A 7 12.61 8.19 4.46
CA LEU A 7 11.45 9.04 4.27
C LEU A 7 11.25 9.25 2.77
N ILE A 8 10.19 8.67 2.22
CA ILE A 8 9.77 8.98 0.85
C ILE A 8 8.78 10.14 0.94
N ASP A 9 9.09 11.23 0.24
CA ASP A 9 8.22 12.40 0.16
C ASP A 9 6.86 12.01 -0.44
N VAL A 10 5.79 12.58 0.09
CA VAL A 10 4.44 12.41 -0.45
C VAL A 10 4.38 12.76 -1.93
N LYS A 11 5.18 13.73 -2.38
CA LYS A 11 5.24 14.18 -3.77
C LYS A 11 6.09 13.29 -4.67
N THR A 12 6.73 12.23 -4.16
CA THR A 12 7.61 11.37 -4.96
C THR A 12 6.89 10.79 -6.19
N PHE A 13 5.61 10.45 -6.07
CA PHE A 13 4.81 9.93 -7.20
C PHE A 13 4.04 11.02 -7.95
N GLN A 14 4.18 12.30 -7.55
CA GLN A 14 3.49 13.41 -8.19
C GLN A 14 3.94 13.53 -9.65
N GLY A 15 2.98 13.51 -10.56
CA GLY A 15 3.23 13.57 -12.00
C GLY A 15 3.43 12.22 -12.69
N MET A 16 3.55 11.11 -11.95
CA MET A 16 3.63 9.75 -12.51
C MET A 16 2.26 9.23 -12.99
N ARG A 17 1.57 9.99 -13.86
CA ARG A 17 0.16 9.79 -14.27
C ARG A 17 -0.13 8.49 -15.03
N ASN A 18 0.90 7.80 -15.49
CA ASN A 18 0.80 6.53 -16.21
C ASN A 18 1.39 5.35 -15.43
N LEU A 19 1.70 5.54 -14.13
CA LEU A 19 2.17 4.46 -13.28
C LEU A 19 1.10 3.36 -13.22
N ARG A 20 1.49 2.13 -13.56
CA ARG A 20 0.63 0.93 -13.57
C ARG A 20 1.12 -0.15 -12.62
N TYR A 21 2.39 -0.12 -12.28
CA TYR A 21 3.05 -1.07 -11.40
C TYR A 21 3.87 -0.28 -10.39
N LEU A 22 3.64 -0.53 -9.11
CA LEU A 22 4.45 0.00 -8.03
C LEU A 22 4.81 -1.14 -7.09
N GLU A 23 6.11 -1.30 -6.88
CA GLU A 23 6.66 -2.24 -5.90
C GLU A 23 7.56 -1.48 -4.94
N LEU A 24 7.21 -1.58 -3.65
CA LEU A 24 7.93 -1.01 -2.53
C LEU A 24 8.49 -2.18 -1.73
N TYR A 25 9.75 -2.51 -2.03
CA TYR A 25 10.47 -3.59 -1.39
C TYR A 25 11.22 -3.07 -0.17
N ASP A 26 11.13 -3.83 0.92
CA ASP A 26 11.86 -3.58 2.14
C ASP A 26 12.75 -4.78 2.42
N SER A 27 14.07 -4.57 2.35
CA SER A 27 15.09 -5.59 2.52
C SER A 27 15.52 -5.78 3.98
N SER A 28 14.89 -5.13 4.96
CA SER A 28 15.28 -5.27 6.36
C SER A 28 14.88 -6.64 6.91
N TRP A 29 15.82 -7.36 7.52
CA TRP A 29 15.56 -8.61 8.23
C TRP A 29 15.46 -8.31 9.73
N GLY A 30 14.46 -8.84 10.42
CA GLY A 30 14.43 -8.89 11.89
C GLY A 30 13.75 -7.75 12.67
N SER A 31 13.56 -6.53 12.14
CA SER A 31 13.06 -5.41 12.96
C SER A 31 11.54 -5.31 13.11
N GLY A 32 10.72 -5.98 12.28
CA GLY A 32 9.25 -5.82 12.23
C GLY A 32 8.75 -4.42 11.81
N GLU A 33 9.59 -3.40 11.96
CA GLU A 33 9.45 -2.03 11.49
C GLU A 33 10.00 -1.95 10.06
N GLY A 34 9.17 -1.52 9.10
CA GLY A 34 9.64 -1.22 7.76
C GLY A 34 10.49 0.05 7.74
N ILE A 35 11.53 0.08 6.91
CA ILE A 35 12.42 1.24 6.73
C ILE A 35 11.81 2.30 5.80
N LEU A 36 10.79 1.94 5.01
CA LEU A 36 10.11 2.87 4.11
C LEU A 36 8.96 3.56 4.84
N TYR A 37 9.14 4.84 5.18
CA TYR A 37 8.11 5.63 5.84
C TYR A 37 7.49 6.64 4.86
N LEU A 38 6.18 6.52 4.66
CA LEU A 38 5.37 7.39 3.81
C LEU A 38 4.24 8.00 4.66
N PRO A 39 4.49 9.07 5.42
CA PRO A 39 3.52 9.59 6.40
C PRO A 39 2.18 10.00 5.79
N ASN A 40 2.20 10.50 4.55
CA ASN A 40 1.00 10.85 3.77
C ASN A 40 0.73 9.84 2.63
N GLY A 41 1.42 8.71 2.67
CA GLY A 41 1.19 7.55 1.82
C GLY A 41 1.24 7.85 0.32
N LEU A 42 0.24 7.27 -0.34
CA LEU A 42 0.10 7.14 -1.78
C LEU A 42 -0.82 8.22 -2.39
N ALA A 43 -0.92 9.39 -1.75
CA ALA A 43 -1.88 10.43 -2.11
C ALA A 43 -1.80 10.89 -3.58
N TYR A 44 -0.63 10.76 -4.22
CA TYR A 44 -0.45 11.13 -5.63
C TYR A 44 -0.31 9.92 -6.56
N LEU A 45 -0.79 8.75 -6.14
CA LEU A 45 -0.79 7.58 -7.00
C LEU A 45 -1.62 7.78 -8.26
N SER A 46 -1.11 7.23 -9.35
CA SER A 46 -1.84 7.09 -10.60
C SER A 46 -3.12 6.29 -10.39
N ARG A 47 -4.25 6.85 -10.83
CA ARG A 47 -5.53 6.14 -10.95
C ARG A 47 -5.48 4.93 -11.91
N LYS A 48 -4.42 4.84 -12.73
CA LYS A 48 -4.19 3.71 -13.64
C LYS A 48 -3.38 2.59 -12.98
N LEU A 49 -3.10 2.68 -11.67
CA LEU A 49 -2.34 1.64 -10.98
C LEU A 49 -3.10 0.31 -11.05
N ARG A 50 -2.40 -0.72 -11.51
CA ARG A 50 -2.92 -2.08 -11.66
C ARG A 50 -2.32 -3.03 -10.66
N ILE A 51 -1.09 -2.79 -10.23
CA ILE A 51 -0.36 -3.70 -9.34
C ILE A 51 0.32 -2.88 -8.26
N LEU A 52 0.04 -3.22 -7.00
CA LEU A 52 0.68 -2.64 -5.84
C LEU A 52 1.27 -3.74 -4.96
N TYR A 53 2.60 -3.74 -4.86
CA TYR A 53 3.35 -4.52 -3.88
C TYR A 53 3.92 -3.57 -2.84
N TRP A 54 3.53 -3.73 -1.57
CA TRP A 54 4.07 -2.92 -0.48
C TRP A 54 4.29 -3.76 0.77
N HIS A 55 5.46 -4.37 0.83
CA HIS A 55 5.88 -5.19 1.97
C HIS A 55 6.09 -4.30 3.20
N LYS A 56 5.66 -4.78 4.38
CA LYS A 56 5.80 -4.06 5.66
C LYS A 56 5.25 -2.62 5.62
N CYS A 57 4.15 -2.40 4.91
CA CYS A 57 3.54 -1.07 4.83
C CYS A 57 3.30 -0.50 6.25
N PRO A 58 3.81 0.70 6.55
CA PRO A 58 3.74 1.27 7.90
C PRO A 58 2.39 1.94 8.17
N LEU A 59 1.55 2.12 7.14
CA LEU A 59 0.26 2.81 7.26
C LEU A 59 -0.71 2.00 8.10
N ARG A 60 -1.54 2.71 8.87
CA ARG A 60 -2.68 2.11 9.58
C ARG A 60 -3.93 1.97 8.70
N CYS A 61 -4.07 2.86 7.72
CA CYS A 61 -5.13 2.87 6.72
C CYS A 61 -4.60 3.55 5.44
N MET A 62 -5.08 3.16 4.26
CA MET A 62 -4.72 3.83 3.00
C MET A 62 -5.35 5.23 2.93
N PRO A 63 -4.73 6.17 2.18
CA PRO A 63 -5.31 7.49 1.96
C PRO A 63 -6.73 7.41 1.37
N SER A 64 -7.63 8.29 1.81
CA SER A 64 -9.03 8.32 1.35
C SER A 64 -9.19 8.60 -0.15
N ASN A 65 -8.19 9.21 -0.77
CA ASN A 65 -8.15 9.48 -2.20
C ASN A 65 -7.51 8.37 -3.04
N PHE A 66 -7.13 7.25 -2.42
CA PHE A 66 -6.71 6.05 -3.13
C PHE A 66 -7.91 5.43 -3.85
N GLU A 67 -7.76 5.13 -5.14
CA GLU A 67 -8.81 4.54 -5.97
C GLU A 67 -8.36 3.16 -6.47
N ALA A 68 -9.08 2.12 -6.05
CA ALA A 68 -8.76 0.74 -6.37
C ALA A 68 -9.49 0.17 -7.61
N GLU A 69 -10.23 1.00 -8.36
CA GLU A 69 -11.10 0.56 -9.48
C GLU A 69 -10.35 -0.23 -10.57
N TYR A 70 -9.12 0.16 -10.87
CA TYR A 70 -8.26 -0.48 -11.87
C TYR A 70 -7.20 -1.41 -11.28
N LEU A 71 -7.18 -1.55 -9.96
CA LEU A 71 -6.23 -2.41 -9.27
C LEU A 71 -6.57 -3.87 -9.56
N VAL A 72 -5.59 -4.60 -10.06
CA VAL A 72 -5.67 -6.03 -10.42
C VAL A 72 -5.07 -6.88 -9.31
N GLU A 73 -3.97 -6.42 -8.71
CA GLU A 73 -3.26 -7.16 -7.66
C GLU A 73 -2.80 -6.22 -6.54
N LEU A 74 -3.13 -6.61 -5.31
CA LEU A 74 -2.74 -5.94 -4.08
C LEU A 74 -1.99 -6.93 -3.18
N THR A 75 -0.73 -6.65 -2.88
CA THR A 75 0.05 -7.43 -1.91
C THR A 75 0.66 -6.50 -0.88
N MET A 76 0.23 -6.63 0.38
CA MET A 76 0.70 -5.82 1.51
C MET A 76 0.97 -6.71 2.72
N ARG A 77 1.91 -7.65 2.55
CA ARG A 77 2.29 -8.61 3.60
C ARG A 77 3.01 -7.92 4.77
N TYR A 78 2.84 -8.46 5.97
CA TYR A 78 3.46 -7.95 7.21
C TYR A 78 3.13 -6.47 7.51
N SER A 79 1.98 -6.00 7.05
CA SER A 79 1.59 -4.60 7.16
C SER A 79 1.12 -4.23 8.57
N LYS A 80 1.29 -2.95 8.92
CA LYS A 80 0.72 -2.33 10.13
C LYS A 80 -0.73 -1.86 9.94
N LEU A 81 -1.34 -2.14 8.77
CA LEU A 81 -2.73 -1.80 8.48
C LEU A 81 -3.67 -2.37 9.55
N GLU A 82 -4.55 -1.51 10.05
CA GLU A 82 -5.70 -1.89 10.86
C GLU A 82 -6.95 -2.05 10.00
N ARG A 83 -7.05 -1.25 8.94
CA ARG A 83 -8.09 -1.28 7.91
C ARG A 83 -7.43 -0.98 6.57
N LEU A 84 -8.00 -1.45 5.46
CA LEU A 84 -7.42 -1.19 4.14
C LEU A 84 -7.69 0.24 3.66
N TRP A 85 -8.94 0.69 3.73
CA TRP A 85 -9.38 2.04 3.36
C TRP A 85 -10.59 2.43 4.19
N GLU A 86 -10.88 3.73 4.26
CA GLU A 86 -12.13 4.22 4.83
C GLU A 86 -13.29 4.03 3.84
N GLY A 87 -14.41 3.52 4.33
CA GLY A 87 -15.60 3.24 3.53
C GLY A 87 -15.44 2.09 2.54
N THR A 88 -16.17 2.15 1.42
CA THR A 88 -16.17 1.10 0.40
C THR A 88 -15.43 1.57 -0.85
N GLN A 89 -14.64 0.68 -1.44
CA GLN A 89 -13.94 0.91 -2.71
C GLN A 89 -14.59 0.08 -3.82
N ARG A 90 -14.51 0.57 -5.05
CA ARG A 90 -14.88 -0.23 -6.23
C ARG A 90 -13.71 -1.13 -6.59
N LEU A 91 -13.87 -2.44 -6.48
CA LEU A 91 -12.80 -3.42 -6.75
C LEU A 91 -12.99 -4.18 -8.07
N LYS A 92 -13.56 -3.51 -9.10
CA LYS A 92 -14.00 -4.12 -10.36
C LYS A 92 -12.94 -4.97 -11.07
N SER A 93 -11.68 -4.58 -10.96
CA SER A 93 -10.56 -5.23 -11.66
C SER A 93 -9.77 -6.19 -10.79
N LEU A 94 -10.06 -6.25 -9.48
CA LEU A 94 -9.22 -6.93 -8.50
C LEU A 94 -9.32 -8.44 -8.66
N LYS A 95 -8.18 -9.10 -8.83
CA LYS A 95 -8.08 -10.56 -9.00
C LYS A 95 -7.31 -11.23 -7.87
N LYS A 96 -6.44 -10.49 -7.20
CA LYS A 96 -5.56 -11.01 -6.14
C LYS A 96 -5.41 -9.99 -5.02
N MET A 97 -5.61 -10.46 -3.80
CA MET A 97 -5.32 -9.71 -2.58
C MET A 97 -4.51 -10.61 -1.64
N ASN A 98 -3.35 -10.13 -1.20
CA ASN A 98 -2.49 -10.83 -0.24
C ASN A 98 -2.09 -9.91 0.91
N LEU A 99 -2.67 -10.17 2.08
CA LEU A 99 -2.42 -9.44 3.32
C LEU A 99 -1.78 -10.34 4.39
N CYS A 100 -1.12 -11.44 3.98
CA CYS A 100 -0.56 -12.40 4.92
C CYS A 100 0.36 -11.73 5.95
N TYR A 101 0.28 -12.21 7.20
CA TYR A 101 1.07 -11.72 8.34
C TYR A 101 0.79 -10.27 8.78
N SER A 102 -0.27 -9.63 8.26
CA SER A 102 -0.73 -8.31 8.75
C SER A 102 -1.56 -8.46 10.03
N LYS A 103 -0.87 -8.69 11.15
CA LYS A 103 -1.47 -9.07 12.45
C LYS A 103 -2.41 -8.01 13.06
N LYS A 104 -2.35 -6.76 12.59
CA LYS A 104 -3.16 -5.65 13.10
C LYS A 104 -4.47 -5.45 12.33
N LEU A 105 -4.67 -6.14 11.22
CA LEU A 105 -5.83 -5.98 10.37
C LEU A 105 -7.08 -6.45 11.11
N LYS A 106 -8.03 -5.53 11.34
CA LYS A 106 -9.26 -5.77 12.10
C LYS A 106 -10.43 -6.16 11.21
N GLU A 107 -10.41 -5.70 9.97
CA GLU A 107 -11.49 -5.93 9.01
C GLU A 107 -10.92 -6.20 7.62
N ILE A 108 -11.68 -6.96 6.84
CA ILE A 108 -11.48 -7.09 5.41
C ILE A 108 -12.48 -6.16 4.70
N PRO A 109 -12.10 -5.50 3.61
CA PRO A 109 -13.02 -4.67 2.85
C PRO A 109 -14.07 -5.54 2.18
N ASP A 110 -15.18 -4.91 1.79
CA ASP A 110 -16.16 -5.56 0.94
C ASP A 110 -15.53 -5.95 -0.40
N LEU A 111 -15.61 -7.25 -0.74
CA LEU A 111 -15.07 -7.84 -1.98
C LEU A 111 -16.18 -8.23 -2.97
N SER A 112 -17.44 -7.91 -2.66
CA SER A 112 -18.64 -8.26 -3.42
C SER A 112 -18.78 -7.50 -4.74
#